data_AF-A0A1G6VI92-F1
#
_entry.id   AF-A0A1G6VI92-F1
#
_cell.length_a   1.000
_cell.length_b   1.000
_cell.length_c   1.000
_cell.angle_alpha   90.00
_cell.angle_beta   90.00
_cell.angle_gamma   90.00
#
_symmetry.space_group_name_H-M   'P 1'
#
loop_
_entity.id
_entity.type
_entity.pdbx_description
1 polymer ?
#
loop_
_entity_poly.entity_id
_entity_poly.type
_entity_poly.pdbx_seq_one_letter_code
_entity_poly.pdbx_strand_id
1 'polypeptide(L)'
;METFVDFVPEKEPVQETDPQKPRKALSKISRFLTNKFFLATIGFLVIMLFLDKNDLFSIVERRKELNDLELSKDHYNKELIELHKIRTDLETDPATIEKLAREKYLMKRNNEDIFLTEDQTKLKQAE
;
A
#
# COMPACT_ATOMS: atom_id res chain seq x y z
N MET A 1 5.48 -58.66 -77.94
CA MET A 1 5.46 -57.20 -77.91
C MET A 1 4.08 -56.83 -77.38
N GLU A 2 3.91 -56.99 -76.06
CA GLU A 2 4.15 -55.94 -75.05
C GLU A 2 3.09 -54.85 -75.23
N THR A 3 1.91 -55.05 -74.63
CA THR A 3 1.52 -54.49 -73.32
C THR A 3 1.36 -52.97 -73.39
N PHE A 4 0.13 -52.50 -73.30
CA PHE A 4 -0.21 -51.31 -72.52
C PHE A 4 -1.71 -51.29 -72.27
N VAL A 5 -2.09 -51.90 -71.14
CA VAL A 5 -3.37 -51.69 -70.48
C VAL A 5 -3.12 -50.52 -69.53
N ASP A 6 -3.45 -49.32 -69.97
CA ASP A 6 -3.31 -48.14 -69.13
C ASP A 6 -4.67 -47.62 -68.71
N PHE A 7 -5.04 -48.13 -67.54
CA PHE A 7 -5.39 -47.28 -66.40
C PHE A 7 -6.59 -46.36 -66.62
N VAL A 8 -7.77 -46.94 -66.43
CA VAL A 8 -8.92 -46.19 -65.93
C VAL A 8 -8.51 -45.70 -64.54
N PRO A 9 -8.37 -44.38 -64.29
CA PRO A 9 -8.09 -43.90 -62.94
C PRO A 9 -9.29 -44.22 -62.07
N GLU A 10 -9.14 -45.27 -61.27
CA GLU A 10 -10.05 -45.59 -60.19
C GLU A 10 -9.99 -44.44 -59.18
N LYS A 11 -11.03 -43.61 -59.27
CA LYS A 11 -11.58 -42.72 -58.24
C LYS A 11 -10.85 -42.79 -56.90
N GLU A 12 -10.01 -41.81 -56.62
CA GLU A 12 -9.71 -41.46 -55.23
C GLU A 12 -10.96 -40.80 -54.60
N PRO A 13 -11.35 -41.21 -53.38
CA PRO A 13 -12.56 -40.69 -52.76
C PRO A 13 -12.41 -39.20 -52.43
N VAL A 14 -13.50 -38.45 -52.64
CA VAL A 14 -13.65 -37.07 -52.20
C VAL A 14 -13.26 -36.98 -50.74
N GLN A 15 -12.21 -36.21 -50.44
CA GLN A 15 -11.90 -35.81 -49.07
C GLN A 15 -13.01 -34.87 -48.59
N GLU A 16 -14.02 -35.41 -47.91
CA GLU A 16 -14.87 -34.61 -47.04
C GLU A 16 -13.99 -34.06 -45.92
N THR A 17 -13.69 -32.77 -45.96
CA THR A 17 -13.12 -32.09 -44.79
C THR A 17 -14.22 -31.99 -43.73
N ASP A 18 -14.35 -33.04 -42.91
CA ASP A 18 -15.18 -33.11 -41.70
C ASP A 18 -14.76 -31.96 -40.75
N PRO A 19 -15.71 -31.22 -40.14
CA PRO A 19 -15.45 -29.91 -39.58
C PRO A 19 -14.64 -30.03 -38.30
N GLN A 20 -13.57 -29.25 -38.21
CA GLN A 20 -12.75 -29.16 -37.00
C GLN A 20 -13.62 -28.76 -35.79
N LYS A 21 -13.90 -29.71 -34.89
CA LYS A 21 -14.50 -29.39 -33.60
C LYS A 21 -13.90 -30.20 -32.45
N PRO A 22 -12.93 -29.61 -31.73
CA PRO A 22 -12.67 -30.00 -30.36
C PRO A 22 -12.95 -28.83 -29.40
N ARG A 23 -14.22 -28.50 -29.16
CA ARG A 23 -14.65 -27.68 -27.99
C ARG A 23 -14.98 -28.55 -26.77
N LYS A 24 -14.30 -29.68 -26.57
CA LYS A 24 -14.62 -30.62 -25.49
C LYS A 24 -14.20 -30.13 -24.10
N ALA A 25 -13.17 -29.28 -24.00
CA ALA A 25 -12.76 -28.67 -22.73
C ALA A 25 -13.77 -27.61 -22.25
N LEU A 26 -14.14 -26.67 -23.13
CA LEU A 26 -15.11 -25.62 -22.82
C LEU A 26 -16.50 -26.16 -22.49
N SER A 27 -16.92 -27.29 -23.08
CA SER A 27 -18.24 -27.88 -22.79
C SER A 27 -18.36 -28.46 -21.38
N LYS A 28 -17.25 -28.94 -20.77
CA LYS A 28 -17.28 -29.45 -19.39
C LYS A 28 -17.34 -28.30 -18.38
N ILE A 29 -16.54 -27.24 -18.59
CA ILE A 29 -16.59 -26.01 -17.77
C ILE A 29 -17.96 -25.34 -17.89
N SER A 30 -18.51 -25.22 -19.11
CA SER A 30 -19.86 -24.67 -19.34
C SER A 30 -20.95 -25.44 -18.60
N ARG A 31 -20.90 -26.78 -18.61
CA ARG A 31 -21.88 -27.60 -17.89
C ARG A 31 -21.79 -27.42 -16.37
N PHE A 32 -20.60 -27.16 -15.82
CA PHE A 32 -20.41 -26.83 -14.41
C PHE A 32 -20.92 -25.41 -14.07
N LEU A 33 -20.63 -24.42 -14.93
CA LEU A 33 -21.14 -23.05 -14.79
C LEU A 33 -22.66 -22.92 -14.97
N THR A 34 -23.30 -23.85 -15.69
CA THR A 34 -24.76 -23.83 -15.92
C THR A 34 -25.52 -24.51 -14.78
N ASN A 35 -24.83 -25.12 -13.81
CA ASN A 35 -25.47 -25.67 -12.62
C ASN A 35 -25.98 -24.54 -11.71
N LYS A 36 -27.30 -24.47 -11.51
CA LYS A 36 -27.97 -23.48 -10.64
C LYS A 36 -27.39 -23.43 -9.23
N PHE A 37 -26.98 -24.56 -8.67
CA PHE A 37 -26.39 -24.61 -7.34
C PHE A 37 -24.99 -23.97 -7.29
N PHE A 38 -24.19 -24.17 -8.34
CA PHE A 38 -22.85 -23.59 -8.44
C PHE A 38 -22.90 -22.07 -8.60
N LEU A 39 -23.82 -21.59 -9.45
CA LEU A 39 -24.03 -20.15 -9.63
C LEU A 39 -24.56 -19.49 -8.35
N ALA A 40 -25.45 -20.19 -7.62
CA ALA A 40 -25.93 -19.73 -6.31
C ALA A 40 -24.82 -19.69 -5.25
N THR A 41 -23.91 -20.68 -5.23
CA THR A 41 -22.77 -20.68 -4.29
C THR A 41 -21.76 -19.60 -4.63
N ILE A 42 -21.46 -19.36 -5.91
CA ILE A 42 -20.60 -18.25 -6.32
C ILE A 42 -21.25 -16.92 -5.97
N GLY A 43 -22.54 -16.74 -6.25
CA GLY A 43 -23.27 -15.52 -5.86
C GLY A 43 -23.23 -15.29 -4.36
N PHE A 44 -23.44 -16.34 -3.56
CA PHE A 44 -23.34 -16.29 -2.10
C PHE A 44 -21.93 -15.93 -1.63
N LEU A 45 -20.89 -16.53 -2.20
CA LEU A 45 -19.50 -16.20 -1.88
C LEU A 45 -19.14 -14.77 -2.27
N VAL A 46 -19.60 -14.30 -3.43
CA VAL A 46 -19.38 -12.91 -3.86
C VAL A 46 -20.07 -11.94 -2.90
N ILE A 47 -21.29 -12.23 -2.45
CA ILE A 47 -21.98 -11.42 -1.44
C ILE A 47 -21.22 -11.44 -0.10
N MET A 48 -20.76 -12.60 0.36
CA MET A 48 -19.97 -12.72 1.59
C MET A 48 -18.57 -12.09 1.50
N LEU A 49 -17.98 -12.00 0.31
CA LEU A 49 -16.63 -11.45 0.12
C LEU A 49 -16.64 -9.94 -0.19
N PHE A 50 -17.65 -9.44 -0.91
CA PHE A 50 -17.72 -8.05 -1.36
C PHE A 50 -18.79 -7.22 -0.65
N LEU A 51 -19.91 -7.82 -0.23
CA LEU A 51 -21.00 -7.11 0.45
C LEU A 51 -20.85 -7.17 1.98
N ASP A 52 -20.17 -8.19 2.50
CA ASP A 52 -19.82 -8.27 3.92
C ASP A 52 -18.56 -7.44 4.22
N LYS A 53 -18.37 -7.03 5.49
CA LYS A 53 -17.35 -6.09 6.01
C LYS A 53 -15.89 -6.51 5.80
N ASN A 54 -15.66 -7.62 5.10
CA ASN A 54 -14.35 -8.19 4.84
C ASN A 54 -13.75 -7.71 3.50
N ASP A 55 -14.02 -6.46 3.14
CA ASP A 55 -13.37 -5.80 2.02
C ASP A 55 -11.85 -5.75 2.27
N LEU A 56 -11.09 -6.26 1.30
CA LEU A 56 -9.63 -6.22 1.29
C LEU A 56 -9.11 -4.79 1.44
N PHE A 57 -9.82 -3.82 0.90
CA PHE A 57 -9.47 -2.41 1.03
C PHE A 57 -9.50 -1.95 2.49
N SER A 58 -10.56 -2.29 3.21
CA SER A 58 -10.70 -1.96 4.63
C SER A 58 -9.63 -2.64 5.50
N ILE A 59 -9.16 -3.84 5.12
CA ILE A 59 -8.07 -4.52 5.84
C ILE A 59 -6.74 -3.76 5.66
N VAL A 60 -6.45 -3.28 4.46
CA VAL A 60 -5.23 -2.50 4.18
C VAL A 60 -5.27 -1.16 4.90
N GLU A 61 -6.41 -0.45 4.86
CA GLU A 61 -6.60 0.83 5.54
C GLU A 61 -6.43 0.69 7.05
N ARG A 62 -7.08 -0.29 7.68
CA ARG A 62 -6.90 -0.57 9.11
C ARG A 62 -5.46 -0.91 9.48
N ARG A 63 -4.73 -1.64 8.63
CA ARG A 63 -3.30 -1.93 8.86
C ARG A 63 -2.45 -0.66 8.82
N LYS A 64 -2.76 0.25 7.89
CA LYS A 64 -2.08 1.55 7.81
C LYS A 64 -2.37 2.38 9.06
N GLU A 65 -3.63 2.49 9.46
CA GLU A 65 -4.03 3.21 10.68
C GLU A 65 -3.33 2.66 11.92
N LEU A 66 -3.24 1.32 12.06
CA LEU A 66 -2.52 0.70 13.16
C LEU A 66 -1.04 1.10 13.18
N ASN A 67 -0.37 1.08 12.03
CA ASN A 67 1.03 1.47 11.93
C ASN A 67 1.24 2.96 12.23
N ASP A 68 0.35 3.83 11.74
CA ASP A 68 0.41 5.27 12.01
C ASP A 68 0.18 5.56 13.51
N LEU A 69 -0.71 4.81 14.16
CA LEU A 69 -0.98 4.92 15.59
C LEU A 69 0.21 4.43 16.43
N GLU A 70 0.86 3.34 16.02
CA GLU A 70 2.05 2.82 16.68
C GLU A 70 3.24 3.78 16.55
N LEU A 71 3.45 4.37 15.37
CA LEU A 71 4.46 5.40 15.17
C LEU A 71 4.19 6.65 16.02
N SER A 72 2.93 7.08 16.08
CA SER A 72 2.52 8.20 16.93
C SER A 72 2.78 7.91 18.41
N LYS A 73 2.43 6.70 18.87
CA LYS A 73 2.69 6.24 20.24
C LYS A 73 4.20 6.27 20.55
N ASP A 74 5.03 5.77 19.66
CA ASP A 74 6.49 5.75 19.85
C ASP A 74 7.08 7.17 19.86
N HIS A 75 6.55 8.08 19.03
CA HIS A 75 6.94 9.48 19.05
C HIS A 75 6.66 10.14 20.40
N TYR A 76 5.43 10.04 20.90
CA TYR A 76 5.06 10.65 22.18
C TYR A 76 5.76 10.00 23.36
N ASN A 77 6.03 8.69 23.33
CA ASN A 77 6.83 8.05 24.38
C ASN A 77 8.26 8.62 24.44
N LYS A 78 8.88 8.89 23.30
CA LYS A 78 10.22 9.52 23.27
C LYS A 78 10.17 10.95 23.83
N GLU A 79 9.18 11.74 23.42
CA GLU A 79 8.99 13.11 23.92
C GLU A 79 8.72 13.11 25.43
N LEU A 80 7.93 12.14 25.93
CA LEU A 80 7.64 12.00 27.35
C LEU A 80 8.90 11.70 28.18
N ILE A 81 9.82 10.90 27.66
CA ILE A 81 11.11 10.61 28.30
C ILE A 81 11.97 11.88 28.37
N GLU A 82 12.04 12.63 27.27
CA GLU A 82 12.78 13.90 27.23
C GLU A 82 12.18 14.92 28.21
N LEU A 83 10.85 15.06 28.22
CA LEU A 83 10.14 15.94 29.15
C LEU A 83 10.34 15.54 30.61
N HIS A 84 10.34 14.23 30.93
CA HIS A 84 10.64 13.78 32.29
C HIS A 84 12.06 14.14 32.71
N LYS A 85 13.02 14.03 31.79
CA LYS A 85 14.41 14.44 32.04
C LYS A 85 14.47 15.95 32.32
N ILE A 86 13.91 16.77 31.43
CA ILE A 86 13.83 18.23 31.60
C ILE A 86 13.16 18.59 32.93
N ARG A 87 12.05 17.93 33.27
CA ARG A 87 11.33 18.14 34.53
C ARG A 87 12.19 17.80 35.74
N THR A 88 12.96 16.72 35.69
CA THR A 88 13.86 16.32 36.79
C THR A 88 15.01 17.32 36.94
N ASP A 89 15.59 17.75 35.82
CA ASP A 89 16.67 18.74 35.82
C ASP A 89 16.18 20.11 36.34
N LEU A 90 14.94 20.51 36.00
CA LEU A 90 14.28 21.72 36.53
C LEU A 90 14.05 21.67 38.05
N GLU A 91 13.75 20.49 38.62
CA GLU A 91 13.53 20.36 40.06
C GLU A 91 14.83 20.30 40.88
N THR A 92 15.93 19.91 40.24
CA THR A 92 17.19 19.63 40.93
C THR A 92 18.23 20.72 40.76
N ASP A 93 18.22 21.47 39.65
CA ASP A 93 19.23 22.48 39.35
C ASP A 93 18.65 23.85 38.92
N PRO A 94 18.83 24.91 39.72
CA PRO A 94 18.38 26.26 39.37
C PRO A 94 19.09 26.86 38.15
N ALA A 95 20.31 26.43 37.81
CA ALA A 95 20.99 26.90 36.60
C ALA A 95 20.31 26.36 35.33
N THR A 96 19.78 25.14 35.39
CA THR A 96 19.02 24.53 34.29
C THR A 96 17.68 25.27 34.05
N ILE A 97 17.03 25.75 35.10
CA ILE A 97 15.83 26.60 34.98
C ILE A 97 16.14 27.88 34.20
N GLU A 98 17.20 28.59 34.58
CA GLU A 98 17.60 29.83 33.91
C GLU A 98 17.98 29.58 32.45
N LYS A 99 18.74 28.51 32.17
CA LYS A 99 19.11 28.14 30.81
C LYS A 99 17.88 27.85 29.94
N LEU A 100 16.92 27.07 30.43
CA LEU A 100 15.68 26.77 29.70
C LEU A 100 14.86 28.04 29.45
N ALA A 101 14.72 28.90 30.45
CA ALA A 101 13.99 30.16 30.33
C ALA A 101 14.62 31.08 29.28
N ARG A 102 15.95 31.17 29.24
CA ARG A 102 16.70 32.00 28.28
C ARG A 102 16.72 31.43 26.87
N GLU A 103 16.94 30.12 26.70
CA GLU A 103 17.09 29.51 25.37
C GLU A 103 15.75 29.19 24.73
N LYS A 104 14.80 28.59 25.48
CA LYS A 104 13.53 28.11 24.92
C LYS A 104 12.44 29.17 24.92
N TYR A 105 12.41 30.01 25.95
CA TYR A 105 11.36 31.02 26.13
C TYR A 105 11.85 32.46 25.97
N LEU A 106 13.15 32.66 25.68
CA LEU A 106 13.76 33.97 25.48
C LEU A 106 13.45 34.96 26.63
N MET A 107 13.33 34.44 27.85
CA MET A 107 13.05 35.23 29.03
C MET A 107 14.28 36.03 29.45
N LYS A 108 14.06 37.26 29.92
CA LYS A 108 15.09 38.17 30.44
C LYS A 108 14.81 38.55 31.88
N ARG A 109 15.86 38.95 32.62
CA ARG A 109 15.68 39.55 33.94
C ARG A 109 15.21 41.01 33.80
N ASN A 110 14.53 41.53 34.82
CA ASN A 110 13.97 42.88 34.79
C ASN A 110 15.03 43.98 34.60
N ASN A 111 16.28 43.74 35.02
CA ASN A 111 17.40 44.68 34.90
C ASN A 111 18.36 44.29 33.76
N GLU A 112 17.89 43.54 32.76
CA GLU A 112 18.71 43.10 31.62
C GLU A 112 18.24 43.77 30.32
N ASP A 113 19.18 44.45 29.67
CA ASP A 113 19.01 45.07 28.35
C ASP A 113 19.53 44.13 27.26
N ILE A 114 18.69 43.83 26.27
CA ILE A 114 19.04 42.96 25.14
C ILE A 114 19.40 43.84 23.95
N PHE A 115 20.60 43.67 23.42
CA PHE A 115 21.06 44.36 22.21
C PHE A 115 20.98 43.40 21.02
N LEU A 116 20.13 43.70 20.04
CA LEU A 116 20.14 43.00 18.75
C LEU A 116 21.18 43.68 17.85
N THR A 117 22.17 42.92 17.39
CA THR A 117 23.16 43.40 16.42
C THR A 117 22.93 42.71 15.09
N GLU A 118 22.90 43.48 14.00
CA GLU A 118 22.84 42.92 12.66
C GLU A 118 24.21 42.35 12.26
N ASP A 119 24.23 41.10 11.80
CA ASP A 119 25.45 40.44 11.35
C ASP A 119 25.90 41.01 10.00
N GLN A 120 26.77 42.01 10.06
CA GLN A 120 27.36 42.71 8.90
C GLN A 120 28.11 41.76 7.95
N THR A 121 28.41 40.53 8.39
CA THR A 121 29.06 39.49 7.59
C THR A 121 28.14 38.92 6.50
N LYS A 122 26.82 38.87 6.74
CA LYS A 122 25.86 38.31 5.77
C LYS A 122 25.45 39.29 4.67
N LEU A 123 25.54 40.59 4.95
CA LEU A 123 25.19 41.65 3.99
C LEU A 123 26.22 41.77 2.84
N LYS A 124 27.50 41.45 3.09
CA LYS A 124 28.59 41.49 2.08
C LYS A 124 28.64 40.26 1.14
N GLN A 125 27.85 39.23 1.42
CA GLN A 125 27.78 38.02 0.58
C GLN A 125 26.60 38.05 -0.39
N ALA A 126 25.70 39.02 -0.21
CA ALA A 126 24.51 39.23 -1.04
C ALA A 126 24.69 40.39 -2.06
N GLU A 127 25.88 41.00 -2.09
CA GLU A 127 26.32 42.05 -3.02
C GLU A 127 27.45 41.50 -3.91
#